data_AF-A0A6B2LP23-F1
#
_entry.id   AF-A0A6B2LP23-F1
#
_cell.length_a   1.000
_cell.length_b   1.000
_cell.length_c   1.000
_cell.angle_alpha   90.00
_cell.angle_beta   90.00
_cell.angle_gamma   90.00
#
_symmetry.space_group_name_H-M   'P 1'
#
loop_
_entity.id
_entity.type
_entity.pdbx_description
1 polymer ?
#
loop_
_entity_poly.entity_id
_entity_poly.type
_entity_poly.pdbx_seq_one_letter_code
_entity_poly.pdbx_strand_id
1 'polypeptide(L)'
;MFCWGNNEFGQLGTGSHPSEPFPIINTFAFPSQIIKIKCGGNHSMALLSDGSVYCWGDNQYGQLGIGNNENQFIPKKVQLSNILQICCGYSHSMVITANNKLYTWGKNSSGQLGFQDEYLTSQNPKKIKISGKYELFFEKDLLHMITNWPSSFKWT
;
A
#
# COMPACT_ATOMS: atom_id res chain seq x y z
N MET A 1 -4.71 13.90 11.61
CA MET A 1 -3.71 13.97 10.52
C MET A 1 -4.02 15.20 9.69
N PHE A 2 -3.01 15.94 9.23
CA PHE A 2 -3.22 17.01 8.25
C PHE A 2 -3.09 16.46 6.82
N CYS A 3 -3.93 16.93 5.91
CA CYS A 3 -3.86 16.61 4.49
C CYS A 3 -4.24 17.84 3.65
N TRP A 4 -3.71 17.92 2.43
CA TRP A 4 -3.98 18.98 1.45
C TRP A 4 -3.51 18.52 0.06
N GLY A 5 -3.85 19.28 -0.98
CA GLY A 5 -3.49 19.05 -2.37
C GLY A 5 -4.65 18.48 -3.19
N ASN A 6 -4.31 17.68 -4.20
CA ASN A 6 -5.28 17.06 -5.10
C ASN A 6 -6.21 16.10 -4.33
N ASN A 7 -7.51 16.17 -4.61
CA ASN A 7 -8.53 15.32 -4.00
C ASN A 7 -9.58 14.80 -4.99
N GLU A 8 -9.29 14.83 -6.29
CA GLU A 8 -10.20 14.34 -7.35
C GLU A 8 -10.73 12.92 -7.11
N PHE A 9 -9.95 12.08 -6.44
CA PHE A 9 -10.28 10.68 -6.14
C PHE A 9 -10.56 10.43 -4.66
N GLY A 10 -10.60 11.48 -3.83
CA GLY A 10 -10.81 11.35 -2.39
C GLY A 10 -9.55 10.99 -1.60
N GLN A 11 -8.36 11.13 -2.16
CA GLN A 11 -7.08 10.74 -1.53
C GLN A 11 -6.71 11.56 -0.28
N LEU A 12 -7.43 12.64 0.01
CA LEU A 12 -7.36 13.34 1.30
C LEU A 12 -8.13 12.63 2.42
N GLY A 13 -9.11 11.79 2.07
CA GLY A 13 -9.84 10.92 3.00
C GLY A 13 -10.89 11.64 3.86
N THR A 14 -11.40 12.78 3.39
CA THR A 14 -12.26 13.71 4.15
C THR A 14 -13.76 13.45 3.96
N GLY A 15 -14.13 12.47 3.13
CA GLY A 15 -15.52 12.25 2.70
C GLY A 15 -15.99 13.23 1.61
N SER A 16 -15.11 14.09 1.12
CA SER A 16 -15.37 15.06 0.06
C SER A 16 -14.32 14.93 -1.06
N HIS A 17 -14.60 15.49 -2.23
CA HIS A 17 -13.72 15.49 -3.40
C HIS A 17 -13.17 16.87 -3.88
N PRO A 18 -13.43 18.04 -3.24
CA PRO A 18 -12.71 19.24 -3.62
C PRO A 18 -11.25 19.14 -3.17
N SER A 19 -10.35 19.59 -4.03
CA SER A 19 -8.93 19.76 -3.71
C SER A 19 -8.76 20.88 -2.69
N GLU A 20 -7.81 20.71 -1.78
CA GLU A 20 -7.59 21.63 -0.66
C GLU A 20 -6.22 22.31 -0.83
N PRO A 21 -6.15 23.60 -1.15
CA PRO A 21 -4.87 24.27 -1.39
C PRO A 21 -4.07 24.53 -0.10
N PHE A 22 -4.70 24.33 1.07
CA PHE A 22 -4.09 24.55 2.38
C PHE A 22 -4.28 23.33 3.30
N PRO A 23 -3.40 23.13 4.30
CA PRO A 23 -3.54 22.05 5.28
C PRO A 23 -4.90 22.07 5.98
N ILE A 24 -5.63 20.97 5.90
CA ILE A 24 -6.86 20.73 6.66
C ILE A 24 -6.69 19.51 7.58
N ILE A 25 -7.54 19.40 8.60
CA ILE A 25 -7.57 18.24 9.48
C ILE A 25 -8.49 17.18 8.86
N ASN A 26 -7.95 16.00 8.58
CA ASN A 26 -8.76 14.81 8.34
C ASN A 26 -9.39 14.38 9.68
N THR A 27 -10.72 14.43 9.76
CA THR A 27 -11.53 14.14 10.96
C THR A 27 -11.99 12.69 11.06
N PHE A 28 -11.53 11.79 10.18
CA PHE A 28 -11.84 10.37 10.27
C PHE A 28 -11.33 9.79 11.59
N ALA A 29 -12.24 9.17 12.34
CA ALA A 29 -11.94 8.54 13.62
C ALA A 29 -11.32 7.15 13.40
N PHE A 30 -10.00 7.10 13.30
CA PHE A 30 -9.26 5.83 13.29
C PHE A 30 -9.41 5.11 14.65
N PRO A 31 -9.56 3.78 14.67
CA PRO A 31 -9.77 3.02 15.91
C PRO A 31 -8.53 2.98 16.83
N SER A 32 -7.35 3.28 16.30
CA SER A 32 -6.10 3.37 17.06
C SER A 32 -5.13 4.36 16.39
N GLN A 33 -3.98 4.61 17.03
CA GLN A 33 -3.05 5.66 16.60
C GLN A 33 -2.46 5.35 15.22
N ILE A 34 -2.46 6.32 14.31
CA ILE A 34 -1.72 6.23 13.05
C ILE A 34 -0.23 6.32 13.35
N ILE A 35 0.55 5.31 12.95
CA ILE A 35 2.01 5.26 13.16
C ILE A 35 2.80 5.45 11.87
N LYS A 36 2.18 5.25 10.70
CA LYS A 36 2.81 5.46 9.39
C LYS A 36 1.77 5.79 8.33
N ILE A 37 2.14 6.68 7.42
CA ILE A 37 1.35 7.03 6.23
C ILE A 37 2.24 6.84 5.01
N LYS A 38 1.66 6.32 3.92
CA LYS A 38 2.29 6.27 2.59
C LYS A 38 1.24 6.67 1.55
N CYS A 39 1.71 7.25 0.45
CA CYS A 39 0.85 7.69 -0.66
C CYS A 39 1.34 7.05 -1.95
N GLY A 40 0.41 6.60 -2.79
CA GLY A 40 0.66 6.28 -4.19
C GLY A 40 0.38 7.49 -5.08
N GLY A 41 0.02 7.24 -6.34
CA GLY A 41 -0.30 8.30 -7.30
C GLY A 41 -1.54 9.10 -6.87
N ASN A 42 -2.67 8.40 -6.70
CA ASN A 42 -3.94 9.00 -6.30
C ASN A 42 -4.61 8.23 -5.14
N HIS A 43 -3.86 7.48 -4.34
CA HIS A 43 -4.37 6.75 -3.18
C HIS A 43 -3.43 6.91 -2.00
N SER A 44 -3.96 6.65 -0.80
CA SER A 44 -3.26 6.83 0.46
C SER A 44 -3.45 5.60 1.34
N MET A 45 -2.46 5.32 2.17
CA MET A 45 -2.44 4.22 3.13
C MET A 45 -2.05 4.73 4.52
N ALA A 46 -2.73 4.23 5.54
CA ALA A 46 -2.35 4.41 6.95
C ALA A 46 -2.14 3.04 7.60
N LEU A 47 -1.03 2.93 8.35
CA LEU A 47 -0.77 1.84 9.28
C LEU A 47 -1.02 2.34 10.69
N LEU A 48 -1.81 1.58 11.44
CA LEU A 48 -2.18 1.88 12.81
C LEU A 48 -1.33 1.08 13.80
N SER A 49 -1.27 1.54 15.05
CA SER A 49 -0.50 0.92 16.13
C SER A 49 -0.95 -0.49 16.49
N ASP A 50 -2.20 -0.86 16.17
CA ASP A 50 -2.73 -2.22 16.32
C ASP A 50 -2.38 -3.16 15.15
N GLY A 51 -1.59 -2.70 14.18
CA GLY A 51 -1.21 -3.47 13.00
C GLY A 51 -2.30 -3.59 11.93
N SER A 52 -3.37 -2.81 12.01
CA SER A 52 -4.36 -2.69 10.94
C SER A 52 -3.97 -1.65 9.89
N VAL A 53 -4.47 -1.82 8.66
CA VAL A 53 -4.21 -0.93 7.53
C VAL A 53 -5.51 -0.40 6.96
N TYR A 54 -5.50 0.89 6.64
CA TYR A 54 -6.59 1.58 5.98
C TYR A 54 -6.08 2.16 4.66
N CYS A 55 -6.90 2.08 3.61
CA CYS A 55 -6.63 2.67 2.30
C CYS A 55 -7.80 3.57 1.86
N TRP A 56 -7.51 4.63 1.11
CA TRP A 56 -8.51 5.51 0.50
C TRP A 56 -7.96 6.21 -0.75
N GLY A 57 -8.82 6.86 -1.53
CA GLY A 57 -8.50 7.50 -2.80
C GLY A 57 -8.96 6.69 -4.01
N ASP A 58 -8.19 6.81 -5.09
CA ASP A 58 -8.41 6.09 -6.37
C ASP A 58 -8.30 4.58 -6.18
N ASN A 59 -9.24 3.86 -6.79
CA ASN A 59 -9.34 2.40 -6.74
C ASN A 59 -9.59 1.76 -8.11
N GLN A 60 -9.35 2.48 -9.21
CA GLN A 60 -9.64 1.98 -10.55
C GLN A 60 -9.03 0.60 -10.85
N TYR A 61 -7.86 0.28 -10.28
CA TYR A 61 -7.17 -1.00 -10.45
C TYR A 61 -7.22 -1.90 -9.22
N GLY A 62 -8.03 -1.56 -8.21
CA GLY A 62 -8.14 -2.31 -6.97
C GLY A 62 -7.04 -1.99 -5.97
N GLN A 63 -6.29 -0.90 -6.14
CA GLN A 63 -5.15 -0.51 -5.28
C GLN A 63 -5.51 -0.20 -3.82
N LEU A 64 -6.81 -0.16 -3.47
CA LEU A 64 -7.25 -0.08 -2.07
C LEU A 64 -7.37 -1.45 -1.40
N GLY A 65 -7.46 -2.55 -2.14
CA GLY A 65 -7.43 -3.90 -1.55
C GLY A 65 -8.71 -4.28 -0.79
N ILE A 66 -9.84 -3.68 -1.15
CA ILE A 66 -11.13 -3.82 -0.46
C ILE A 66 -12.15 -4.71 -1.19
N GLY A 67 -11.70 -5.45 -2.21
CA GLY A 67 -12.54 -6.41 -2.94
C GLY A 67 -13.44 -5.80 -4.02
N ASN A 68 -13.21 -4.55 -4.41
CA ASN A 68 -13.88 -3.88 -5.53
C ASN A 68 -12.94 -2.84 -6.20
N ASN A 69 -13.45 -2.10 -7.19
CA ASN A 69 -12.74 -1.01 -7.89
C ASN A 69 -13.33 0.39 -7.62
N GLU A 70 -14.10 0.55 -6.53
CA GLU A 70 -14.75 1.83 -6.22
C GLU A 70 -13.83 2.73 -5.41
N ASN A 71 -13.66 3.98 -5.86
CA ASN A 71 -12.92 5.00 -5.12
C ASN A 71 -13.51 5.19 -3.73
N GLN A 72 -12.65 5.46 -2.75
CA GLN A 72 -13.09 5.68 -1.37
C GLN A 72 -12.68 7.06 -0.92
N PHE A 73 -13.67 7.89 -0.63
CA PHE A 73 -13.46 9.24 -0.11
C PHE A 73 -13.19 9.27 1.39
N ILE A 74 -13.36 8.14 2.07
CA ILE A 74 -13.03 7.93 3.48
C ILE A 74 -12.11 6.72 3.64
N PRO A 75 -11.20 6.70 4.63
CA PRO A 75 -10.38 5.55 4.97
C PRO A 75 -11.20 4.26 5.13
N LYS A 76 -10.86 3.24 4.35
CA LYS A 76 -11.47 1.91 4.40
C LYS A 76 -10.46 0.87 4.88
N LYS A 77 -10.86 0.06 5.86
CA LYS A 77 -10.01 -1.01 6.39
C LYS A 77 -9.78 -2.09 5.33
N VAL A 78 -8.52 -2.46 5.14
CA VAL A 78 -8.10 -3.64 4.37
C VAL A 78 -8.24 -4.87 5.26
N GLN A 79 -8.78 -5.98 4.73
CA GLN A 79 -9.00 -7.21 5.48
C GLN A 79 -7.71 -8.02 5.69
N LEU A 80 -6.73 -7.39 6.33
CA LEU A 80 -5.46 -7.95 6.80
C LEU A 80 -5.17 -7.47 8.23
N SER A 81 -4.31 -8.21 8.94
CA SER A 81 -3.90 -7.90 10.31
C SER A 81 -2.42 -8.18 10.51
N ASN A 82 -1.89 -7.72 11.66
CA ASN A 82 -0.50 -7.89 12.05
C ASN A 82 0.46 -7.29 11.02
N ILE A 83 0.11 -6.13 10.45
CA ILE A 83 0.97 -5.42 9.49
C ILE A 83 2.09 -4.71 10.24
N LEU A 84 3.32 -4.92 9.78
CA LEU A 84 4.52 -4.27 10.28
C LEU A 84 4.88 -3.05 9.42
N GLN A 85 4.70 -3.15 8.09
CA GLN A 85 5.10 -2.13 7.13
C GLN A 85 4.09 -2.01 5.99
N ILE A 86 3.96 -0.78 5.47
CA ILE A 86 3.14 -0.42 4.31
C ILE A 86 4.02 0.26 3.25
N CYS A 87 3.70 0.06 1.98
CA CYS A 87 4.32 0.73 0.84
C CYS A 87 3.30 0.93 -0.28
N CYS A 88 3.45 2.02 -1.03
CA CYS A 88 2.63 2.33 -2.20
C CYS A 88 3.56 2.46 -3.42
N GLY A 89 3.13 1.92 -4.55
CA GLY A 89 3.55 2.40 -5.85
C GLY A 89 2.50 3.32 -6.45
N TYR A 90 2.61 3.62 -7.75
CA TYR A 90 1.69 4.57 -8.41
C TYR A 90 0.22 4.10 -8.34
N SER A 91 -0.05 2.86 -8.72
CA SER A 91 -1.39 2.23 -8.72
C SER A 91 -1.40 0.83 -8.11
N HIS A 92 -0.49 0.57 -7.17
CA HIS A 92 -0.43 -0.70 -6.44
C HIS A 92 0.05 -0.46 -5.01
N SER A 93 -0.23 -1.43 -4.16
CA SER A 93 -0.01 -1.35 -2.72
C SER A 93 0.62 -2.63 -2.23
N MET A 94 1.43 -2.51 -1.18
CA MET A 94 2.20 -3.62 -0.61
C MET A 94 2.24 -3.53 0.90
N VAL A 95 2.18 -4.68 1.58
CA VAL A 95 2.37 -4.75 3.03
C VAL A 95 3.20 -5.96 3.43
N ILE A 96 3.93 -5.80 4.52
CA ILE A 96 4.66 -6.89 5.18
C ILE A 96 4.03 -7.12 6.54
N THR A 97 3.65 -8.36 6.82
CA THR A 97 3.14 -8.76 8.14
C THR A 97 4.29 -9.05 9.10
N ALA A 98 4.02 -9.01 10.41
CA ALA A 98 4.97 -9.40 11.46
C ALA A 98 5.49 -10.85 11.32
N ASN A 99 4.78 -11.69 10.57
CA ASN A 99 5.19 -13.06 10.25
C ASN A 99 5.98 -13.15 8.93
N ASN A 100 6.61 -12.05 8.49
CA ASN A 100 7.40 -11.94 7.26
C ASN A 100 6.65 -12.38 5.98
N LYS A 101 5.34 -12.18 5.94
CA LYS A 101 4.53 -12.42 4.73
C LYS A 101 4.34 -11.13 3.96
N LEU A 102 4.69 -11.13 2.68
CA LEU A 102 4.44 -10.04 1.74
C LEU A 102 3.10 -10.22 1.04
N TYR A 103 2.28 -9.17 1.02
CA TYR A 103 1.04 -9.09 0.27
C TYR A 103 1.06 -7.89 -0.67
N THR A 104 0.49 -8.06 -1.87
CA THR A 104 0.41 -7.01 -2.90
C THR A 104 -0.96 -6.99 -3.56
N TRP A 105 -1.40 -5.82 -4.02
CA TRP A 105 -2.65 -5.63 -4.76
C TRP A 105 -2.63 -4.35 -5.61
N GLY A 106 -3.60 -4.18 -6.51
CA GLY A 106 -3.69 -3.07 -7.46
C GLY A 106 -3.37 -3.47 -8.89
N LYS A 107 -2.78 -2.56 -9.67
CA LYS A 107 -2.39 -2.75 -11.07
C LYS A 107 -1.22 -3.72 -11.21
N ASN A 108 -1.25 -4.58 -12.23
CA ASN A 108 -0.21 -5.58 -12.54
C ASN A 108 0.23 -5.61 -14.01
N SER A 109 -0.11 -4.59 -14.81
CA SER A 109 0.22 -4.55 -16.25
C SER A 109 1.73 -4.61 -16.56
N SER A 110 2.58 -4.42 -15.56
CA SER A 110 4.05 -4.46 -15.65
C SER A 110 4.65 -5.51 -14.72
N GLY A 111 3.85 -6.43 -14.18
CA GLY A 111 4.31 -7.47 -13.23
C GLY A 111 4.61 -6.96 -11.82
N GLN A 112 4.23 -5.72 -11.49
CA GLN A 112 4.56 -5.09 -10.20
C GLN A 112 3.95 -5.80 -8.96
N LEU A 113 2.96 -6.68 -9.15
CA LEU A 113 2.42 -7.48 -8.04
C LEU A 113 3.23 -8.75 -7.77
N GLY A 114 4.18 -9.11 -8.62
CA GLY A 114 5.18 -10.15 -8.35
C GLY A 114 4.64 -11.58 -8.25
N PHE A 115 3.41 -11.84 -8.71
CA PHE A 115 2.88 -13.19 -8.86
C PHE A 115 2.87 -13.63 -10.32
N GLN A 116 3.01 -14.94 -10.54
CA GLN A 116 3.09 -15.57 -11.88
C GLN A 116 1.72 -15.73 -12.57
N ASP A 117 0.71 -14.95 -12.18
CA ASP A 117 -0.61 -15.03 -12.79
C ASP A 117 -0.77 -13.98 -13.90
N GLU A 118 -1.63 -14.26 -14.89
CA GLU A 118 -1.88 -13.39 -16.04
C GLU A 118 -2.85 -12.23 -15.72
N TYR A 119 -3.33 -12.11 -14.47
CA TYR A 119 -4.29 -11.06 -14.14
C TYR A 119 -3.62 -9.70 -14.11
N LEU A 120 -4.17 -8.76 -14.88
CA LEU A 120 -3.68 -7.39 -14.98
C LEU A 120 -3.96 -6.53 -13.74
N THR A 121 -4.77 -7.02 -12.79
CA THR A 121 -5.08 -6.34 -11.52
C THR A 121 -5.39 -7.33 -10.40
N SER A 122 -5.36 -6.86 -9.15
CA SER A 122 -5.90 -7.56 -7.99
C SER A 122 -6.65 -6.59 -7.07
N GLN A 123 -7.93 -6.82 -6.85
CA GLN A 123 -8.79 -6.05 -5.94
C GLN A 123 -8.62 -6.45 -4.47
N ASN A 124 -7.99 -7.59 -4.22
CA ASN A 124 -7.73 -8.13 -2.89
C ASN A 124 -6.22 -8.30 -2.67
N PRO A 125 -5.72 -8.12 -1.45
CA PRO A 125 -4.35 -8.47 -1.10
C PRO A 125 -4.04 -9.93 -1.42
N LYS A 126 -3.11 -10.15 -2.34
CA LYS A 126 -2.59 -11.48 -2.68
C LYS A 126 -1.25 -11.67 -2.01
N LYS A 127 -1.08 -12.82 -1.33
CA LYS A 127 0.21 -13.20 -0.76
C LYS A 127 1.17 -13.56 -1.88
N ILE A 128 2.35 -12.92 -1.92
CA ILE A 128 3.43 -13.34 -2.81
C ILE A 128 4.13 -14.57 -2.23
N LYS A 129 4.36 -15.58 -3.07
CA LYS A 129 5.31 -16.65 -2.77
C LYS A 129 6.68 -16.21 -3.26
N ILE A 130 7.54 -15.81 -2.34
CA ILE A 130 8.94 -15.50 -2.66
C ILE A 130 9.76 -16.78 -2.48
N SER A 131 10.47 -17.23 -3.52
CA SER A 131 11.35 -18.41 -3.46
C SER A 131 12.79 -17.99 -3.17
N GLY A 132 13.29 -18.23 -1.95
CA GLY A 132 14.68 -17.92 -1.57
C GLY A 132 14.82 -17.33 -0.15
N LYS A 133 16.07 -17.21 0.35
CA LYS A 133 16.38 -16.42 1.56
C LYS A 133 16.51 -14.95 1.17
N TYR A 134 15.68 -14.08 1.73
CA TYR A 134 15.79 -12.64 1.53
C TYR A 134 15.87 -11.96 2.90
N GLU A 135 16.83 -11.06 3.05
CA GLU A 135 16.83 -10.08 4.14
C GLU A 135 16.14 -8.82 3.62
N LEU A 136 15.06 -8.43 4.30
CA LEU A 136 14.38 -7.16 4.04
C LEU A 136 15.27 -6.05 4.60
N PHE A 137 16.02 -5.36 3.73
CA PHE A 137 16.79 -4.19 4.12
C PHE A 137 15.85 -2.98 4.21
N PHE A 138 15.67 -2.47 5.42
CA PHE A 138 14.91 -1.25 5.68
C PHE A 138 15.89 -0.09 5.78
N GLU A 139 16.12 0.63 4.68
CA GLU A 139 16.74 1.95 4.77
C GLU A 139 15.64 3.01 4.87
N LYS A 140 15.90 4.01 5.72
CA LYS A 140 14.98 5.02 6.26
C LYS A 140 14.09 5.70 5.21
N ASP A 141 13.00 5.03 4.81
CA ASP A 141 11.83 5.53 4.06
C ASP A 141 11.65 5.10 2.59
N LEU A 142 12.48 4.21 2.04
CA LEU A 142 12.27 3.65 0.69
C LEU A 142 12.36 2.11 0.67
N LEU A 143 11.33 1.46 0.10
CA LEU A 143 11.40 0.05 -0.28
C LEU A 143 12.04 -0.04 -1.67
N HIS A 144 13.33 -0.38 -1.73
CA HIS A 144 13.94 -0.90 -2.95
C HIS A 144 14.08 -2.42 -2.80
N MET A 145 13.50 -3.19 -3.72
CA MET A 145 13.84 -4.60 -3.88
C MET A 145 15.22 -4.66 -4.56
N ILE A 146 16.31 -4.67 -3.78
CA ILE A 146 17.66 -4.85 -4.31
C ILE A 146 17.99 -6.35 -4.29
N THR A 147 18.28 -6.90 -5.45
CA THR A 147 18.84 -8.25 -5.58
C THR A 147 20.29 -8.22 -5.09
N ASN A 148 20.54 -8.49 -3.81
CA ASN A 148 21.88 -8.78 -3.35
C ASN A 148 22.27 -10.19 -3.82
N TRP A 149 22.91 -10.26 -4.98
CA TRP A 149 23.68 -11.45 -5.35
C TRP A 149 24.86 -11.54 -4.38
N PRO A 150 25.06 -12.65 -3.63
CA PRO A 150 26.35 -12.83 -2.97
C PRO A 150 27.43 -12.85 -4.05
N SER A 151 28.38 -11.93 -3.94
CA SER A 151 29.52 -11.72 -4.85
C SER A 151 30.54 -12.88 -4.86
N SER A 152 30.12 -14.09 -4.50
CA SER A 152 30.97 -15.27 -4.42
C SER A 152 30.47 -16.48 -5.21
N PHE A 153 29.46 -16.33 -6.06
CA PHE A 153 29.12 -17.39 -7.02
C PHE A 153 30.05 -17.30 -8.25
N LYS A 154 31.21 -17.94 -8.16
CA LYS A 154 32.07 -18.20 -9.33
C LYS A 154 31.58 -19.48 -9.99
N TRP A 155 31.27 -19.41 -11.28
CA TRP A 155 31.15 -20.60 -12.13
C TRP A 155 32.57 -21.04 -12.53
N THR A 156 33.06 -22.08 -11.87
CA THR A 156 33.89 -23.21 -12.35
C THR A 156 34.04 -24.16 -11.17
#